data_AF-A0A9C7RMH5-F1
#
_entry.id   AF-A0A9C7RMH5-F1
#
_cell.length_a   1.000
_cell.length_b   1.000
_cell.length_c   1.000
_cell.angle_alpha   90.00
_cell.angle_beta   90.00
_cell.angle_gamma   90.00
#
_symmetry.space_group_name_H-M   'P 1'
#
loop_
_entity.id
_entity.type
_entity.pdbx_description
1 polymer ?
#
loop_
_entity_poly.entity_id
_entity_poly.type
_entity_poly.pdbx_seq_one_letter_code
_entity_poly.pdbx_strand_id
1 'polypeptide(L)' 'MPNRSEDWLRQALRDLEHAEESKRSGKHEWACFASHQAAEKAVKAL' A
#
# COMPACT_ATOMS: atom_id res chain seq x y z
N MET A 1 -7.57 23.08 -1.67
CA MET A 1 -6.81 21.93 -2.21
C MET A 1 -7.81 20.90 -2.74
N PRO A 2 -7.56 20.26 -3.90
CA PRO A 2 -8.48 19.25 -4.41
C PRO A 2 -8.53 18.03 -3.48
N ASN A 3 -9.69 17.36 -3.43
CA ASN A 3 -9.81 16.11 -2.71
C ASN A 3 -8.93 15.05 -3.39
N ARG A 4 -8.02 14.44 -2.63
CA ARG A 4 -7.10 13.40 -3.10
C ARG A 4 -7.30 12.06 -2.39
N SER A 5 -8.41 11.86 -1.69
CA SER A 5 -8.70 10.61 -0.98
C SER A 5 -8.61 9.40 -1.91
N GLU A 6 -9.23 9.48 -3.10
CA GLU A 6 -9.19 8.41 -4.09
C GLU A 6 -7.79 8.12 -4.65
N ASP A 7 -6.93 9.15 -4.75
CA ASP A 7 -5.54 8.95 -5.18
C ASP A 7 -4.74 8.21 -4.12
N TRP A 8 -4.94 8.55 -2.84
CA TRP A 8 -4.31 7.85 -1.72
C TRP A 8 -4.79 6.41 -1.62
N LEU A 9 -6.10 6.17 -1.77
CA LEU A 9 -6.66 4.82 -1.76
C LEU A 9 -6.14 3.98 -2.93
N ARG A 10 -6.06 4.55 -4.15
CA ARG A 10 -5.47 3.85 -5.31
C ARG A 10 -4.01 3.47 -5.10
N GLN A 11 -3.23 4.32 -4.42
CA GLN A 11 -1.85 3.98 -4.08
C GLN A 11 -1.78 2.88 -3.01
N ALA A 12 -2.62 2.95 -1.98
CA ALA A 12 -2.69 1.93 -0.93
C ALA A 12 -2.98 0.54 -1.49
N LEU A 13 -3.90 0.44 -2.46
CA LEU A 13 -4.23 -0.82 -3.13
C LEU A 13 -3.05 -1.39 -3.92
N ARG A 14 -2.26 -0.54 -4.59
CA ARG A 14 -1.04 -0.96 -5.30
C ARG A 14 0.06 -1.41 -4.36
N ASP A 15 0.22 -0.74 -3.21
CA ASP A 15 1.18 -1.18 -2.19
C ASP A 15 0.78 -2.56 -1.63
N LEU A 16 -0.52 -2.82 -1.45
CA LEU A 16 -1.02 -4.12 -1.01
C LEU A 16 -0.72 -5.21 -2.05
N GLU A 17 -1.00 -4.95 -3.33
CA GLU A 17 -0.66 -5.86 -4.44
C GLU A 17 0.85 -6.18 -4.44
N HIS A 18 1.70 -5.16 -4.27
CA HIS A 18 3.14 -5.34 -4.18
C HIS A 18 3.57 -6.14 -2.94
N ALA A 19 2.89 -5.96 -1.80
CA ALA A 19 3.14 -6.74 -0.60
C ALA A 19 2.86 -8.23 -0.83
N GLU A 20 1.76 -8.55 -1.53
CA GLU A 20 1.44 -9.92 -1.88
C GLU A 20 2.45 -10.54 -2.86
N GLU A 21 2.89 -9.79 -3.88
CA GLU A 21 3.95 -10.23 -4.80
C GLU A 21 5.29 -10.46 -4.09
N SER A 22 5.66 -9.56 -3.20
CA SER A 22 6.87 -9.67 -2.37
C SER A 22 6.81 -10.89 -1.47
N LYS A 23 5.65 -11.15 -0.86
CA LYS A 23 5.41 -12.37 -0.07
C LYS A 23 5.55 -13.63 -0.93
N ARG A 24 4.93 -13.66 -2.12
CA ARG A 24 5.01 -14.80 -3.06
C ARG A 24 6.43 -15.05 -3.56
N SER A 25 7.25 -14.01 -3.68
CA SER A 25 8.66 -14.11 -4.11
C SER A 25 9.65 -14.37 -2.97
N GLY A 26 9.19 -14.59 -1.73
CA GLY A 26 10.04 -14.87 -0.58
C GLY A 26 10.75 -13.64 0.01
N LYS A 27 10.42 -12.43 -0.46
CA LYS A 27 10.96 -11.16 0.02
C LYS A 27 10.13 -10.63 1.19
N HIS A 28 10.20 -11.33 2.32
CA HIS A 28 9.30 -11.08 3.46
C HIS A 28 9.46 -9.67 4.07
N GLU A 29 10.67 -9.13 4.09
CA GLU A 29 10.96 -7.78 4.54
C GLU A 29 10.28 -6.73 3.65
N TRP A 30 10.29 -6.95 2.32
CA TRP A 30 9.60 -6.10 1.36
C TRP A 30 8.09 -6.23 1.47
N ALA A 31 7.58 -7.42 1.74
CA ALA A 31 6.15 -7.64 1.99
C ALA A 31 5.67 -6.83 3.21
N CYS A 32 6.42 -6.86 4.32
CA CYS A 32 6.10 -6.09 5.51
C CYS A 32 6.19 -4.57 5.28
N PHE A 33 7.24 -4.11 4.58
CA PHE A 33 7.39 -2.69 4.24
C PHE A 33 6.21 -2.19 3.38
N ALA A 34 5.87 -2.91 2.32
CA ALA A 34 4.77 -2.55 1.44
C ALA A 34 3.41 -2.61 2.15
N SER A 35 3.21 -3.58 3.06
CA SER A 35 1.99 -3.66 3.88
C SER A 35 1.84 -2.44 4.80
N HIS A 36 2.93 -1.97 5.42
CA HIS A 36 2.92 -0.75 6.22
C HIS A 36 2.56 0.48 5.37
N GLN A 37 3.17 0.61 4.19
CA GLN A 37 2.88 1.71 3.25
C GLN A 37 1.42 1.69 2.77
N ALA A 38 0.85 0.51 2.51
CA ALA A 38 -0.55 0.36 2.14
C ALA A 38 -1.48 0.89 3.24
N ALA A 39 -1.23 0.49 4.49
CA ALA A 39 -2.01 0.94 5.64
C ALA A 39 -1.91 2.46 5.85
N GLU A 40 -0.71 3.05 5.77
CA GLU A 40 -0.50 4.49 5.91
C GLU A 40 -1.32 5.28 4.88
N LYS A 41 -1.25 4.87 3.60
CA LYS A 41 -1.97 5.57 2.52
C LYS A 41 -3.48 5.35 2.61
N ALA A 42 -3.94 4.19 3.06
CA ALA A 42 -5.37 3.94 3.27
C ALA A 42 -5.94 4.82 4.38
N VAL A 43 -5.23 4.98 5.50
CA VAL A 43 -5.64 5.89 6.59
C VAL A 43 -5.63 7.34 6.12
N LYS A 44 -4.66 7.74 5.29
CA LYS A 44 -4.59 9.09 4.70
C LYS A 44 -5.74 9.40 3.72
N ALA A 45 -6.41 8.37 3.21
CA ALA A 45 -7.55 8.52 2.31
C ALA A 45 -8.87 8.78 3.04
N LEU A 46 -8.92 8.60 4.37
CA LEU A 46 -10.09 8.89 5.22
C LEU A 46 -10.16 10.38 5.55
#